data_AF-A0A1B6NTW9-F1
#
_entry.id   AF-A0A1B6NTW9-F1
#
_cell.length_a   1.000
_cell.length_b   1.000
_cell.length_c   1.000
_cell.angle_alpha   90.00
_cell.angle_beta   90.00
_cell.angle_gamma   90.00
#
_symmetry.space_group_name_H-M   'P 1'
#
loop_
_entity.id
_entity.type
_entity.pdbx_description
1 polymer ?
#
loop_
_entity_poly.entity_id
_entity_poly.type
_entity_poly.pdbx_seq_one_letter_code
_entity_poly.pdbx_strand_id
1 'polypeptide(L)' 'MHPALWISKTGLDAAQTDVAVVSNNLANASTVGFKKDRAVFEDLLYQN' A
#
# COMPACT_ATOMS: atom_id res chain seq x y z
N MET A 1 -10.15 -16.18 17.67
CA MET A 1 -9.65 -15.16 16.73
C MET A 1 -9.14 -15.89 15.49
N HIS A 2 -9.49 -15.48 14.27
CA HIS A 2 -9.14 -16.21 13.03
C HIS A 2 -7.93 -15.54 12.36
N PRO A 3 -6.69 -16.08 12.48
CA PRO A 3 -5.49 -15.44 11.95
C PRO A 3 -5.56 -15.22 10.43
N ALA A 4 -6.19 -16.15 9.71
CA ALA A 4 -6.39 -16.06 8.27
C ALA A 4 -7.18 -14.80 7.85
N LEU A 5 -8.19 -14.38 8.61
CA LEU A 5 -8.96 -13.17 8.28
C LEU A 5 -8.13 -11.90 8.46
N TRP A 6 -7.27 -11.86 9.47
CA TRP A 6 -6.37 -10.72 9.71
C TRP A 6 -5.31 -10.62 8.63
N ILE A 7 -4.70 -11.74 8.22
CA ILE A 7 -3.73 -11.79 7.12
C ILE A 7 -4.37 -11.34 5.80
N SER A 8 -5.57 -11.84 5.48
CA SER A 8 -6.30 -11.43 4.29
C SER A 8 -6.66 -9.94 4.31
N LYS A 9 -7.04 -9.41 5.48
CA LYS A 9 -7.32 -7.98 5.65
C LYS A 9 -6.08 -7.12 5.40
N THR A 10 -4.95 -7.44 6.04
CA THR A 10 -3.71 -6.67 5.84
C THR A 10 -3.22 -6.74 4.40
N GLY A 11 -3.39 -7.88 3.72
CA GLY A 11 -3.07 -8.01 2.29
C GLY A 11 -3.97 -7.16 1.40
N LEU A 12 -5.27 -7.10 1.69
CA LEU A 12 -6.22 -6.27 0.95
C LEU A 12 -5.93 -4.77 1.17
N ASP A 13 -5.68 -4.37 2.42
CA ASP A 13 -5.36 -2.99 2.78
C ASP A 13 -4.04 -2.53 2.11
N ALA A 14 -3.05 -3.43 2.02
CA ALA A 14 -1.80 -3.17 1.30
C ALA A 14 -2.03 -2.97 -0.20
N ALA A 15 -2.79 -3.86 -0.84
CA ALA A 15 -3.13 -3.74 -2.26
C ALA A 15 -3.92 -2.45 -2.56
N GLN A 16 -4.87 -2.09 -1.70
CA GLN A 16 -5.63 -0.84 -1.84
C GLN A 16 -4.72 0.39 -1.73
N THR A 17 -3.75 0.37 -0.82
CA THR A 17 -2.79 1.46 -0.64
C THR A 17 -1.89 1.62 -1.86
N ASP A 18 -1.39 0.52 -2.43
CA ASP A 18 -0.53 0.55 -3.62
C ASP A 18 -1.27 1.19 -4.81
N VAL A 19 -2.51 0.75 -5.06
CA VAL A 19 -3.36 1.31 -6.12
C VAL A 19 -3.60 2.80 -5.91
N ALA A 20 -3.83 3.24 -4.66
CA ALA A 20 -4.03 4.65 -4.36
C ALA A 20 -2.79 5.51 -4.64
N VAL A 21 -1.59 5.03 -4.25
CA VAL A 21 -0.32 5.71 -4.52
C VAL A 21 -0.05 5.80 -6.02
N VAL A 22 -0.22 4.69 -6.75
CA VAL A 22 -0.08 4.67 -8.22
C VAL A 22 -1.07 5.62 -8.88
N SER A 23 -2.32 5.63 -8.44
CA SER A 23 -3.36 6.52 -8.97
C SER A 23 -3.02 7.99 -8.74
N ASN A 24 -2.54 8.34 -7.55
CA ASN A 24 -2.13 9.70 -7.23
C ASN A 24 -0.94 10.16 -8.09
N ASN A 25 0.06 9.29 -8.26
CA ASN A 25 1.21 9.56 -9.11
C ASN A 25 0.81 9.77 -10.58
N LEU A 26 -0.10 8.93 -11.09
CA LEU A 26 -0.58 9.03 -12.46
C LEU A 26 -1.39 10.30 -12.69
N ALA A 27 -2.29 10.63 -11.75
CA ALA A 27 -3.11 11.84 -11.82
C ALA A 27 -2.26 13.12 -11.84
N ASN A 28 -1.10 13.12 -11.17
CA ASN A 28 -0.21 14.27 -11.08
C ASN A 28 1.01 14.22 -12.01
N ALA A 29 1.05 13.26 -12.96
CA ALA A 29 2.21 13.06 -13.84
C ALA A 29 2.55 14.28 -14.72
N SER A 30 1.55 15.11 -15.04
CA SER A 30 1.72 16.33 -15.86
C SER A 30 1.91 17.60 -15.02
N THR A 31 1.90 17.52 -13.70
CA THR A 31 2.03 18.67 -12.81
C THR A 31 3.50 19.04 -12.66
N VAL A 32 3.87 20.27 -13.04
CA VAL A 32 5.24 20.76 -12.91
C VAL A 32 5.65 20.82 -11.43
N GLY A 33 6.77 20.18 -11.07
CA GLY A 33 7.28 20.14 -9.71
C GLY A 33 6.68 19.06 -8.81
N PHE A 34 5.83 18.17 -9.34
CA PHE A 34 5.32 17.02 -8.58
C PHE A 34 6.44 16.01 -8.24
N LYS A 35 6.45 15.55 -6.99
CA LYS A 35 7.36 14.51 -6.50
C LYS A 35 6.59 13.21 -6.39
N LYS A 36 7.01 12.22 -7.16
CA LYS A 36 6.41 10.88 -7.11
C LYS A 36 6.74 10.18 -5.79
N ASP A 37 5.77 9.45 -5.26
CA ASP A 37 5.94 8.59 -4.10
C ASP A 37 5.81 7.11 -4.47
N ARG A 38 6.19 6.21 -3.56
CA ARG A 38 6.06 4.76 -3.75
C ARG A 38 5.73 4.10 -2.41
N ALA A 39 4.76 3.19 -2.41
CA ALA A 39 4.49 2.35 -1.25
C ALA A 39 5.58 1.29 -1.09
N VAL A 40 6.05 1.10 0.14
CA VAL A 40 6.97 0.01 0.53
C VAL A 40 6.28 -0.75 1.67
N PHE A 41 6.20 -2.06 1.53
CA PHE A 41 5.58 -2.94 2.52
C PHE A 41 6.66 -3.70 3.27
N GLU A 42 6.50 -3.78 4.60
CA GLU A 42 7.41 -4.46 5.50
C GLU A 42 6.62 -5.48 6.34
N ASP A 43 7.28 -6.59 6.64
CA ASP A 43 6.70 -7.63 7.49
C ASP A 43 6.74 -7.22 8.96
N LEU A 44 5.74 -7.68 9.73
CA LEU A 44 5.67 -7.49 11.17
C LEU A 44 6.53 -8.54 11.91
N LEU A 45 6.81 -8.28 13.20
CA LEU A 45 7.51 -9.24 14.06
C LEU A 45 6.77 -10.59 14.10
N TYR A 46 7.52 -11.67 13.96
CA TYR A 46 6.98 -13.03 14.08
C TYR A 46 6.50 -13.29 15.51
N GLN A 47 5.23 -13.72 15.65
CA GLN A 47 4.70 -14.28 16.89
C GLN A 47 4.99 -15.77 16.93
N ASN A 48 5.74 -16.22 17.94
CA ASN A 48 6.00 -17.64 18.24
C ASN A 48 4.85 -18.24 19.06
#